data_AF-A0A2N2PP86-F1
#
_entry.id   AF-A0A2N2PP86-F1
#
_cell.length_a   1.000
_cell.length_b   1.000
_cell.length_c   1.000
_cell.angle_alpha   90.00
_cell.angle_beta   90.00
_cell.angle_gamma   90.00
#
_symmetry.space_group_name_H-M   'P 1'
#
loop_
_entity.id
_entity.type
_entity.pdbx_description
1 polymer ?
#
loop_
_entity_poly.entity_id
_entity_poly.type
_entity_poly.pdbx_seq_one_letter_code
_entity_poly.pdbx_strand_id
1 'polypeptide(L)'
;DARTRLHLTLGKVETGMWADVMARRGADGGLVALQVAVLPPEVRLKGLVTARPEDPNGVGDWTIAGQTITVTAETRISERGGPVDLDHWVEVYALEQDGGLVAQRMRGIEPMPAVEIFGAIQGADPAWMISTIPVAYNQDTLFHGEPATGLLAHVAANLGDDGSLLALRWNVLWVEPNSTRPDVSFVGTIKALPEEGLEGVWTVDEQAVVVDANT
;
A
#
# COMPACT_ATOMS: atom_id res chain seq x y z
N ASP A 1 -22.82 -13.61 -21.56
CA ASP A 1 -22.56 -12.59 -20.52
C ASP A 1 -21.04 -12.42 -20.39
N ALA A 2 -20.46 -11.83 -21.43
CA ALA A 2 -19.04 -11.56 -21.50
C ALA A 2 -18.75 -10.23 -20.79
N ARG A 3 -18.08 -10.27 -19.65
CA ARG A 3 -17.26 -9.18 -19.11
C ARG A 3 -16.64 -9.58 -17.78
N THR A 4 -15.56 -10.36 -17.84
CA THR A 4 -14.38 -9.94 -17.09
C THR A 4 -13.15 -10.00 -17.97
N ARG A 5 -12.29 -9.02 -17.79
CA ARG A 5 -10.99 -8.92 -18.44
C ARG A 5 -10.04 -8.70 -17.28
N LEU A 6 -9.09 -9.60 -17.11
CA LEU A 6 -7.86 -9.36 -16.37
C LEU A 6 -7.25 -8.03 -16.87
N HIS A 7 -7.46 -6.95 -16.12
CA HIS A 7 -6.84 -5.67 -16.41
C HIS A 7 -5.48 -5.63 -15.72
N LEU A 8 -4.49 -6.28 -16.35
CA LEU A 8 -3.09 -6.14 -15.99
C LEU A 8 -2.67 -4.70 -16.28
N THR A 9 -2.82 -3.82 -15.29
CA THR A 9 -2.46 -2.41 -15.46
C THR A 9 -0.93 -2.22 -15.44
N LEU A 10 -0.17 -3.19 -14.92
CA LEU A 10 1.28 -3.08 -14.72
C LEU A 10 1.98 -4.46 -14.84
N GLY A 11 2.62 -4.73 -15.98
CA GLY A 11 3.79 -5.62 -16.07
C GLY A 11 3.70 -7.05 -15.51
N LYS A 12 4.88 -7.66 -15.31
CA LYS A 12 5.11 -9.03 -14.81
C LYS A 12 4.44 -9.25 -13.45
N VAL A 13 3.74 -10.36 -13.27
CA VAL A 13 3.17 -10.78 -11.98
C VAL A 13 4.18 -11.67 -11.25
N GLU A 14 4.45 -11.38 -9.99
CA GLU A 14 5.39 -12.13 -9.15
C GLU A 14 4.86 -12.26 -7.71
N THR A 15 5.36 -13.27 -7.00
CA THR A 15 5.15 -13.37 -5.54
C THR A 15 5.69 -12.14 -4.82
N GLY A 16 5.03 -11.72 -3.76
CA GLY A 16 5.36 -10.51 -3.00
C GLY A 16 4.55 -9.28 -3.42
N MET A 17 4.00 -9.25 -4.64
CA MET A 17 3.09 -8.18 -5.09
C MET A 17 1.75 -8.22 -4.34
N TRP A 18 1.06 -7.09 -4.28
CA TRP A 18 -0.32 -7.03 -3.79
C TRP A 18 -1.28 -7.47 -4.90
N ALA A 19 -2.30 -8.25 -4.55
CA ALA A 19 -3.41 -8.61 -5.42
C ALA A 19 -4.71 -8.10 -4.80
N ASP A 20 -5.39 -7.20 -5.50
CA ASP A 20 -6.79 -6.83 -5.26
C ASP A 20 -7.68 -7.83 -6.00
N VAL A 21 -8.39 -8.64 -5.23
CA VAL A 21 -9.19 -9.76 -5.72
C VAL A 21 -10.66 -9.47 -5.47
N MET A 22 -11.45 -9.52 -6.54
CA MET A 22 -12.89 -9.70 -6.48
C MET A 22 -13.21 -11.15 -6.85
N ALA A 23 -13.99 -11.84 -6.04
CA ALA A 23 -14.29 -13.25 -6.23
C ALA A 23 -15.75 -13.59 -5.93
N ARG A 24 -16.22 -14.67 -6.56
CA ARG A 24 -17.47 -15.35 -6.21
C ARG A 24 -17.14 -16.55 -5.34
N ARG A 25 -17.98 -16.79 -4.32
CA ARG A 25 -17.88 -18.00 -3.51
C ARG A 25 -18.66 -19.14 -4.15
N GLY A 26 -18.00 -20.28 -4.37
CA GLY A 26 -18.62 -21.52 -4.83
C GLY A 26 -19.47 -22.18 -3.74
N ALA A 27 -20.33 -23.13 -4.14
CA ALA A 27 -21.16 -23.91 -3.22
C ALA A 27 -20.32 -24.81 -2.28
N ASP A 28 -19.08 -25.12 -2.67
CA ASP A 28 -18.08 -25.83 -1.88
C ASP A 28 -17.24 -24.91 -0.98
N GLY A 29 -17.52 -23.61 -1.00
CA GLY A 29 -16.79 -22.59 -0.24
C GLY A 29 -15.54 -22.05 -0.94
N GLY A 30 -15.13 -22.61 -2.08
CA GLY A 30 -13.97 -22.16 -2.86
C GLY A 30 -14.17 -20.76 -3.45
N LEU A 31 -13.08 -20.06 -3.71
CA LEU A 31 -13.11 -18.74 -4.35
C LEU A 31 -12.73 -18.85 -5.82
N VAL A 32 -13.60 -18.35 -6.69
CA VAL A 32 -13.30 -18.16 -8.12
C VAL A 32 -13.20 -16.66 -8.36
N ALA A 33 -12.03 -16.23 -8.82
CA ALA A 33 -11.82 -14.83 -9.14
C ALA A 33 -12.80 -14.39 -10.23
N LEU A 34 -13.41 -13.24 -9.99
CA LEU A 34 -14.06 -12.48 -11.03
C LEU A 34 -13.06 -11.52 -11.63
N GLN A 35 -12.25 -10.84 -10.82
CA GLN A 35 -11.21 -9.90 -11.25
C GLN A 35 -10.03 -9.97 -10.30
N VAL A 36 -8.81 -9.86 -10.86
CA VAL A 36 -7.59 -9.67 -10.09
C VAL A 36 -6.81 -8.47 -10.64
N ALA A 37 -6.54 -7.48 -9.81
CA ALA A 37 -5.61 -6.40 -10.11
C ALA A 37 -4.33 -6.57 -9.28
N VAL A 38 -3.18 -6.63 -9.95
CA VAL A 38 -1.88 -6.77 -9.29
C VAL A 38 -1.19 -5.42 -9.21
N LEU A 39 -0.66 -5.12 -8.02
CA LEU A 39 0.00 -3.87 -7.68
C LEU A 39 1.37 -4.16 -7.06
N PRO A 40 2.41 -3.35 -7.34
CA PRO A 40 3.65 -3.41 -6.57
C PRO A 40 3.37 -3.26 -5.07
N PRO A 41 4.12 -3.94 -4.18
CA PRO A 41 3.94 -3.84 -2.74
C PRO A 41 4.61 -2.56 -2.18
N GLU A 42 4.44 -1.45 -2.90
CA GLU A 42 5.09 -0.18 -2.62
C GLU A 42 4.22 0.69 -1.70
N VAL A 43 4.76 0.97 -0.52
CA VAL A 43 4.25 2.02 0.37
C VAL A 43 4.61 3.37 -0.22
N ARG A 44 3.65 4.29 -0.27
CA ARG A 44 3.92 5.68 -0.63
C ARG A 44 3.67 6.57 0.57
N LEU A 45 4.70 7.29 0.99
CA LEU A 45 4.64 8.23 2.09
C LEU A 45 5.02 9.62 1.58
N LYS A 46 4.16 10.61 1.82
CA LYS A 46 4.48 12.03 1.60
C LYS A 46 4.53 12.74 2.93
N GLY A 47 5.67 13.32 3.24
CA GLY A 47 5.92 13.85 4.58
C GLY A 47 7.09 14.81 4.65
N LEU A 48 7.16 15.55 5.76
CA LEU A 48 8.29 16.37 6.12
C LEU A 48 9.47 15.51 6.57
N VAL A 49 10.68 15.83 6.10
CA VAL A 49 11.93 15.28 6.64
C VAL A 49 12.28 16.01 7.94
N THR A 50 12.36 15.28 9.06
CA THR A 50 12.72 15.84 10.37
C THR A 50 14.07 15.35 10.88
N ALA A 51 14.60 14.27 10.30
CA ALA A 51 15.96 13.82 10.55
C ALA A 51 16.53 13.12 9.31
N ARG A 52 17.84 13.24 9.11
CA ARG A 52 18.61 12.51 8.08
C ARG A 52 20.00 12.15 8.62
N PRO A 53 20.68 11.15 8.04
CA PRO A 53 22.07 10.83 8.35
C PRO A 53 23.01 12.00 8.00
N GLU A 54 24.14 12.07 8.71
CA GLU A 54 25.25 12.98 8.37
C GLU A 54 26.00 12.56 7.09
N ASP A 55 25.72 11.35 6.56
CA ASP A 55 26.30 10.88 5.30
C ASP A 55 25.97 11.87 4.15
N PRO A 56 26.99 12.40 3.45
CA PRO A 56 26.79 13.32 2.33
C PRO A 56 25.96 12.75 1.17
N ASN A 57 25.97 11.43 0.99
CA ASN A 57 25.17 10.71 0.00
C ASN A 57 23.75 10.41 0.50
N GLY A 58 23.45 10.72 1.76
CA GLY A 58 22.13 10.50 2.36
C GLY A 58 21.83 9.02 2.64
N VAL A 59 22.83 8.15 2.70
CA VAL A 59 22.63 6.73 3.05
C VAL A 59 22.48 6.57 4.56
N GLY A 60 21.52 5.74 4.97
CA GLY A 60 21.17 5.48 6.37
C GLY A 60 19.70 5.77 6.66
N ASP A 61 19.37 5.89 7.95
CA ASP A 61 17.98 6.05 8.39
C ASP A 61 17.55 7.52 8.42
N TRP A 62 16.45 7.81 7.72
CA TRP A 62 15.79 9.11 7.69
C TRP A 62 14.53 9.08 8.55
N THR A 63 14.16 10.21 9.14
CA THR A 63 12.83 10.38 9.74
C THR A 63 11.99 11.25 8.83
N ILE A 64 10.91 10.68 8.29
CA ILE A 64 10.01 11.30 7.33
C ILE A 64 8.59 11.12 7.84
N ALA A 65 7.86 12.21 8.09
CA ALA A 65 6.57 12.19 8.78
C ALA A 65 6.58 11.37 10.08
N GLY A 66 7.66 11.51 10.87
CA GLY A 66 7.85 10.75 12.11
C GLY A 66 8.20 9.27 11.92
N GLN A 67 8.28 8.77 10.68
CA GLN A 67 8.57 7.38 10.38
C GLN A 67 10.03 7.18 9.99
N THR A 68 10.64 6.11 10.48
CA THR A 68 11.99 5.72 10.06
C THR A 68 11.94 5.07 8.68
N ILE A 69 12.68 5.64 7.73
CA ILE A 69 12.84 5.15 6.37
C ILE A 69 14.33 4.90 6.13
N THR A 70 14.70 3.66 5.82
CA THR A 70 16.08 3.31 5.48
C THR A 70 16.36 3.66 4.02
N VAL A 71 17.35 4.52 3.81
CA VAL A 71 17.86 4.94 2.49
C VAL A 71 19.16 4.20 2.22
N THR A 72 19.27 3.62 1.03
CA THR A 72 20.41 2.80 0.59
C THR A 72 21.13 3.46 -0.58
N ALA A 73 22.26 2.89 -1.00
CA ALA A 73 22.97 3.37 -2.20
C ALA A 73 22.14 3.14 -3.49
N GLU A 74 21.20 2.21 -3.46
CA GLU A 74 20.30 1.87 -4.56
C GLU A 74 19.08 2.80 -4.63
N THR A 75 18.79 3.54 -3.55
CA THR A 75 17.64 4.46 -3.49
C THR A 75 17.80 5.57 -4.53
N ARG A 76 16.81 5.69 -5.42
CA ARG A 76 16.81 6.74 -6.45
C ARG A 76 16.31 8.05 -5.88
N ILE A 77 17.17 9.05 -5.77
CA ILE A 77 16.82 10.38 -5.25
C ILE A 77 16.64 11.37 -6.41
N SER A 78 15.58 12.18 -6.36
CA SER A 78 15.26 13.18 -7.37
C SER A 78 14.84 14.51 -6.74
N GLU A 79 15.66 15.54 -6.90
CA GLU A 79 15.38 16.90 -6.39
C GLU A 79 14.65 17.81 -7.40
N ARG A 80 14.19 17.26 -8.53
CA ARG A 80 13.53 18.04 -9.58
C ARG A 80 12.23 18.73 -9.14
N GLY A 81 11.57 18.20 -8.11
CA GLY A 81 10.32 18.75 -7.57
C GLY A 81 10.50 19.57 -6.30
N GLY A 82 11.73 19.70 -5.80
CA GLY A 82 12.07 20.32 -4.52
C GLY A 82 13.29 19.65 -3.89
N PRO A 83 13.92 20.27 -2.88
CA PRO A 83 15.05 19.66 -2.15
C PRO A 83 14.66 18.35 -1.45
N VAL A 84 15.60 17.42 -1.33
CA VAL A 84 15.46 16.22 -0.49
C VAL A 84 16.38 16.42 0.71
N ASP A 85 15.91 17.21 1.68
CA ASP A 85 16.71 17.62 2.83
C ASP A 85 15.82 17.88 4.06
N LEU A 86 16.46 18.12 5.22
CA LEU A 86 15.79 18.55 6.45
C LEU A 86 14.83 19.73 6.18
N ASP A 87 13.70 19.70 6.86
CA ASP A 87 12.63 20.70 6.78
C ASP A 87 11.96 20.83 5.40
N HIS A 88 12.22 19.88 4.48
CA HIS A 88 11.56 19.81 3.18
C HIS A 88 10.60 18.63 3.10
N TRP A 89 9.59 18.77 2.25
CA TRP A 89 8.65 17.70 1.97
C TRP A 89 9.18 16.77 0.90
N VAL A 90 9.00 15.47 1.11
CA VAL A 90 9.40 14.43 0.20
C VAL A 90 8.27 13.44 -0.02
N GLU A 91 8.22 12.86 -1.23
CA GLU A 91 7.49 11.65 -1.53
C GLU A 91 8.46 10.48 -1.59
N VAL A 92 8.21 9.47 -0.78
CA VAL A 92 8.96 8.22 -0.68
C VAL A 92 8.12 7.09 -1.24
N TYR A 93 8.74 6.27 -2.07
CA TYR A 93 8.26 4.95 -2.46
C TYR A 93 9.16 3.94 -1.75
N ALA A 94 8.60 3.13 -0.86
CA ALA A 94 9.34 2.19 -0.03
C ALA A 94 8.75 0.78 -0.13
N LEU A 95 9.61 -0.22 0.06
CA LEU A 95 9.21 -1.60 0.25
C LEU A 95 9.38 -1.97 1.72
N GLU A 96 8.45 -2.79 2.22
CA GLU A 96 8.64 -3.42 3.52
C GLU A 96 9.69 -4.53 3.41
N GLN A 97 10.73 -4.45 4.23
CA GLN A 97 11.82 -5.43 4.31
C GLN A 97 12.24 -5.59 5.77
N ASP A 98 12.25 -6.84 6.25
CA ASP A 98 12.63 -7.19 7.63
C ASP A 98 11.89 -6.38 8.72
N GLY A 99 10.63 -6.00 8.44
CA GLY A 99 9.78 -5.21 9.34
C GLY A 99 10.04 -3.69 9.34
N GLY A 100 10.94 -3.21 8.46
CA GLY A 100 11.20 -1.79 8.23
C GLY A 100 10.84 -1.35 6.82
N LEU A 101 10.94 -0.05 6.55
CA LEU A 101 10.66 0.54 5.24
C LEU A 101 11.97 0.93 4.54
N VAL A 102 12.28 0.27 3.43
CA VAL A 102 13.47 0.54 2.62
C VAL A 102 13.08 1.33 1.37
N ALA A 103 13.59 2.55 1.25
CA ALA A 103 13.28 3.46 0.16
C ALA A 103 13.81 2.93 -1.18
N GLN A 104 12.91 2.78 -2.16
CA GLN A 104 13.25 2.53 -3.56
C GLN A 104 13.48 3.83 -4.30
N ARG A 105 12.70 4.85 -3.95
CA ARG A 105 12.78 6.18 -4.57
C ARG A 105 12.36 7.26 -3.59
N MET A 106 13.06 8.38 -3.64
CA MET A 106 12.67 9.62 -2.97
C MET A 106 12.61 10.76 -3.97
N ARG A 107 11.64 11.65 -3.79
CA ARG A 107 11.49 12.86 -4.59
C ARG A 107 11.13 14.03 -3.70
N GLY A 108 11.85 15.14 -3.78
CA GLY A 108 11.43 16.37 -3.13
C GLY A 108 10.18 16.94 -3.80
N ILE A 109 9.25 17.44 -2.99
CA ILE A 109 7.96 17.96 -3.43
C ILE A 109 7.66 19.27 -2.71
N GLU A 110 6.70 20.02 -3.24
CA GLU A 110 6.14 21.19 -2.56
C GLU A 110 5.45 20.79 -1.24
N PRO A 111 5.44 21.68 -0.23
CA PRO A 111 4.75 21.44 1.03
C PRO A 111 3.28 21.07 0.85
N MET A 112 2.83 20.09 1.62
CA MET A 112 1.44 19.62 1.61
C MET A 112 0.75 19.98 2.93
N PRO A 113 -0.60 20.12 2.93
CA PRO A 113 -1.35 20.45 4.15
C PRO A 113 -1.45 19.29 5.15
N ALA A 114 -1.13 18.07 4.74
CA ALA A 114 -1.19 16.87 5.57
C ALA A 114 -0.22 15.80 5.05
N VAL A 115 0.19 14.89 5.93
CA VAL A 115 0.92 13.67 5.55
C VAL A 115 -0.03 12.79 4.74
N GLU A 116 0.46 12.21 3.64
CA GLU A 116 -0.29 11.21 2.88
C GLU A 116 0.41 9.86 2.92
N ILE A 117 -0.36 8.80 3.20
CA ILE A 117 0.13 7.42 3.26
C ILE A 117 -0.73 6.55 2.35
N PHE A 118 -0.09 5.78 1.49
CA PHE A 118 -0.71 4.73 0.71
C PHE A 118 -0.03 3.41 1.04
N GLY A 119 -0.81 2.39 1.35
CA GLY A 119 -0.27 1.05 1.60
C GLY A 119 -1.33 0.07 2.05
N ALA A 120 -0.88 -1.12 2.43
CA ALA A 120 -1.73 -2.19 2.93
C ALA A 120 -2.07 -2.00 4.41
N ILE A 121 -3.34 -2.22 4.76
CA ILE A 121 -3.82 -2.27 6.14
C ILE A 121 -3.36 -3.60 6.73
N GLN A 122 -2.50 -3.55 7.75
CA GLN A 122 -1.92 -4.74 8.40
C GLN A 122 -2.38 -4.91 9.85
N GLY A 123 -2.90 -3.85 10.46
CA GLY A 123 -3.38 -3.84 11.84
C GLY A 123 -4.90 -3.82 11.95
N ALA A 124 -5.38 -3.78 13.19
CA ALA A 124 -6.78 -3.59 13.55
C ALA A 124 -6.89 -2.61 14.74
N ASP A 125 -8.10 -2.15 15.05
CA ASP A 125 -8.40 -1.32 16.22
C ASP A 125 -7.82 -1.93 17.52
N PRO A 126 -7.08 -1.18 18.36
CA PRO A 126 -6.81 0.27 18.27
C PRO A 126 -5.52 0.67 17.55
N ALA A 127 -4.76 -0.30 17.05
CA ALA A 127 -3.45 -0.08 16.44
C ALA A 127 -3.51 -0.36 14.93
N TRP A 128 -4.19 0.50 14.17
CA TRP A 128 -4.18 0.40 12.72
C TRP A 128 -2.79 0.71 12.17
N MET A 129 -2.31 -0.18 11.30
CA MET A 129 -1.01 -0.07 10.64
C MET A 129 -1.24 0.00 9.13
N ILE A 130 -0.62 0.97 8.47
CA ILE A 130 -0.51 1.02 7.01
C ILE A 130 0.92 0.65 6.65
N SER A 131 1.15 -0.61 6.27
CA SER A 131 2.47 -1.13 5.92
C SER A 131 3.56 -0.73 6.93
N THR A 132 3.47 -1.26 8.15
CA THR A 132 4.31 -0.94 9.33
C THR A 132 4.18 0.49 9.90
N ILE A 133 3.44 1.41 9.26
CA ILE A 133 3.25 2.78 9.76
C ILE A 133 2.04 2.84 10.70
N PRO A 134 2.20 3.17 11.99
CA PRO A 134 1.08 3.33 12.91
C PRO A 134 0.30 4.60 12.59
N VAL A 135 -1.02 4.48 12.46
CA VAL A 135 -1.91 5.61 12.25
C VAL A 135 -3.07 5.56 13.24
N ALA A 136 -3.09 6.54 14.15
CA ALA A 136 -4.19 6.73 15.08
C ALA A 136 -5.40 7.37 14.39
N TYR A 137 -6.58 7.18 14.96
CA TYR A 137 -7.81 7.83 14.53
C TYR A 137 -8.63 8.21 15.75
N ASN A 138 -9.60 9.10 15.56
CA ASN A 138 -10.54 9.47 16.61
C ASN A 138 -11.93 9.71 16.00
N GLN A 139 -12.86 10.24 16.81
CA GLN A 139 -14.23 10.54 16.38
C GLN A 139 -14.34 11.57 15.24
N ASP A 140 -13.29 12.35 14.99
CA ASP A 140 -13.24 13.37 13.93
C ASP A 140 -12.65 12.84 12.63
N THR A 141 -12.05 11.64 12.64
CA THR A 141 -11.50 10.99 11.45
C THR A 141 -12.64 10.62 10.48
N LEU A 142 -12.51 11.06 9.22
CA LEU A 142 -13.48 10.75 8.17
C LEU A 142 -13.13 9.43 7.48
N PHE A 143 -13.96 8.41 7.67
CA PHE A 143 -13.82 7.11 7.00
C PHE A 143 -14.64 7.03 5.71
N HIS A 144 -14.00 6.60 4.64
CA HIS A 144 -14.63 6.18 3.40
C HIS A 144 -14.33 4.70 3.17
N GLY A 145 -15.33 3.85 3.45
CA GLY A 145 -15.17 2.40 3.49
C GLY A 145 -14.83 1.90 4.90
N GLU A 146 -15.07 0.61 5.14
CA GLU A 146 -14.74 -0.05 6.40
C GLU A 146 -13.31 -0.61 6.32
N PRO A 147 -12.37 -0.16 7.18
CA PRO A 147 -11.01 -0.68 7.19
C PRO A 147 -10.99 -2.15 7.61
N ALA A 148 -10.22 -2.95 6.90
CA ALA A 148 -9.96 -4.33 7.26
C ALA A 148 -8.53 -4.70 6.87
N THR A 149 -7.89 -5.57 7.66
CA THR A 149 -6.58 -6.13 7.35
C THR A 149 -6.60 -6.79 5.97
N GLY A 150 -5.52 -6.61 5.22
CA GLY A 150 -5.38 -7.06 3.84
C GLY A 150 -5.73 -5.97 2.83
N LEU A 151 -6.73 -5.10 3.10
CA LEU A 151 -7.14 -4.04 2.18
C LEU A 151 -6.07 -2.96 1.99
N LEU A 152 -6.17 -2.18 0.91
CA LEU A 152 -5.35 -0.97 0.73
C LEU A 152 -6.06 0.26 1.27
N ALA A 153 -5.27 1.19 1.81
CA ALA A 153 -5.74 2.49 2.23
C ALA A 153 -4.93 3.63 1.61
N HIS A 154 -5.61 4.74 1.38
CA HIS A 154 -5.01 6.05 1.21
C HIS A 154 -5.47 6.94 2.37
N VAL A 155 -4.53 7.27 3.24
CA VAL A 155 -4.78 8.00 4.49
C VAL A 155 -4.13 9.38 4.42
N ALA A 156 -4.88 10.41 4.78
CA ALA A 156 -4.35 11.74 5.06
C ALA A 156 -4.31 11.91 6.59
N ALA A 157 -3.19 12.39 7.14
CA ALA A 157 -2.99 12.49 8.58
C ALA A 157 -2.27 13.79 8.99
N ASN A 158 -2.60 14.27 10.18
CA ASN A 158 -1.79 15.27 10.88
C ASN A 158 -0.58 14.58 11.53
N LEU A 159 0.57 15.25 11.47
CA LEU A 159 1.78 14.85 12.18
C LEU A 159 1.82 15.56 13.54
N GLY A 160 1.89 14.79 14.62
CA GLY A 160 2.13 15.31 15.98
C GLY A 160 3.60 15.60 16.22
N ASP A 161 3.88 16.39 17.26
CA ASP A 161 5.26 16.77 17.65
C ASP A 161 6.11 15.56 18.09
N ASP A 162 5.46 14.47 18.51
CA ASP A 162 6.08 13.19 18.88
C ASP A 162 6.26 12.24 17.68
N GLY A 163 5.94 12.68 16.46
CA GLY A 163 5.98 11.86 15.25
C GLY A 163 4.75 10.97 15.05
N SER A 164 3.78 11.00 15.95
CA SER A 164 2.53 10.25 15.79
C SER A 164 1.68 10.82 14.66
N LEU A 165 0.89 9.94 14.04
CA LEU A 165 0.01 10.30 12.93
C LEU A 165 -1.45 10.15 13.36
N LEU A 166 -2.20 11.25 13.28
CA LEU A 166 -3.65 11.25 13.51
C LEU A 166 -4.39 11.40 12.19
N ALA A 167 -5.12 10.37 11.78
CA ALA A 167 -5.88 10.36 10.54
C ALA A 167 -6.94 11.47 10.51
N LEU A 168 -6.90 12.27 9.44
CA LEU A 168 -7.95 13.20 9.04
C LEU A 168 -8.98 12.51 8.16
N ARG A 169 -8.49 11.70 7.21
CA ARG A 169 -9.31 10.96 6.26
C ARG A 169 -8.69 9.60 5.99
N TRP A 170 -9.52 8.58 6.02
CA TRP A 170 -9.15 7.22 5.68
C TRP A 170 -9.98 6.76 4.49
N ASN A 171 -9.35 6.65 3.32
CA ASN A 171 -9.99 6.04 2.17
C ASN A 171 -9.51 4.60 2.06
N VAL A 172 -10.37 3.65 2.37
CA VAL A 172 -10.14 2.27 1.95
C VAL A 172 -10.37 2.26 0.44
N LEU A 173 -9.37 1.82 -0.33
CA LEU A 173 -9.39 2.00 -1.78
C LEU A 173 -10.64 1.35 -2.42
N TRP A 174 -11.52 2.24 -2.91
CA TRP A 174 -12.25 2.19 -4.19
C TRP A 174 -12.81 0.83 -4.63
N VAL A 175 -13.83 0.36 -3.92
CA VAL A 175 -14.88 -0.49 -4.51
C VAL A 175 -15.68 0.38 -5.49
N GLU A 176 -15.78 0.00 -6.76
CA GLU A 176 -16.55 0.75 -7.76
C GLU A 176 -17.98 1.07 -7.25
N PRO A 177 -18.49 2.31 -7.38
CA PRO A 177 -19.79 2.70 -6.81
C PRO A 177 -21.02 1.97 -7.38
N ASN A 178 -20.87 1.07 -8.36
CA ASN A 178 -21.98 0.40 -9.02
C ASN A 178 -21.64 -1.01 -9.58
N SER A 179 -20.57 -1.67 -9.12
CA SER A 179 -20.46 -3.10 -9.39
C SER A 179 -21.45 -3.83 -8.48
N THR A 180 -22.19 -4.80 -9.02
CA THR A 180 -22.94 -5.75 -8.20
C THR A 180 -21.90 -6.38 -7.28
N ARG A 181 -21.94 -6.07 -5.97
CA ARG A 181 -20.88 -6.47 -5.05
C ARG A 181 -20.61 -7.98 -5.25
N PRO A 182 -19.38 -8.38 -5.59
CA PRO A 182 -19.01 -9.79 -5.52
C PRO A 182 -19.24 -10.28 -4.10
N ASP A 183 -19.47 -11.58 -3.93
CA ASP A 183 -19.63 -12.19 -2.61
C ASP A 183 -18.41 -11.95 -1.72
N VAL A 184 -17.22 -11.79 -2.31
CA VAL A 184 -15.95 -11.63 -1.61
C VAL A 184 -15.07 -10.61 -2.35
N SER A 185 -14.49 -9.65 -1.62
CA SER A 185 -13.45 -8.74 -2.10
C SER A 185 -12.39 -8.57 -1.02
N PHE A 186 -11.11 -8.67 -1.42
CA PHE A 186 -9.99 -8.53 -0.51
C PHE A 186 -8.71 -8.16 -1.27
N VAL A 187 -7.77 -7.54 -0.57
CA VAL A 187 -6.39 -7.38 -1.04
C VAL A 187 -5.49 -8.25 -0.16
N GLY A 188 -4.38 -8.73 -0.73
CA GLY A 188 -3.34 -9.42 0.03
C GLY A 188 -2.07 -9.63 -0.77
N THR A 189 -1.03 -10.17 -0.13
CA THR A 189 0.24 -10.46 -0.81
C THR A 189 0.13 -11.78 -1.58
N ILE A 190 0.56 -11.79 -2.84
CA ILE A 190 0.69 -13.01 -3.64
C ILE A 190 1.81 -13.86 -3.02
N LYS A 191 1.44 -14.98 -2.38
CA LYS A 191 2.40 -15.93 -1.79
C LYS A 191 2.75 -17.08 -2.73
N ALA A 192 1.86 -17.44 -3.66
CA ALA A 192 2.14 -18.47 -4.66
C ALA A 192 1.35 -18.22 -5.95
N LEU A 193 1.98 -18.57 -7.07
CA LEU A 193 1.42 -18.56 -8.42
C LEU A 193 1.43 -20.00 -8.99
N PRO A 194 0.59 -20.30 -10.00
CA PRO A 194 0.66 -21.56 -10.74
C PRO A 194 2.06 -21.81 -11.35
N GLU A 195 2.45 -23.08 -11.49
CA GLU A 195 3.75 -23.45 -12.07
C GLU A 195 3.88 -23.05 -13.54
N GLU A 196 2.77 -23.03 -14.28
CA GLU A 196 2.73 -22.64 -15.69
C GLU A 196 1.62 -21.60 -15.93
N GLY A 197 1.98 -20.45 -16.50
CA GLY A 197 1.04 -19.39 -16.83
C GLY A 197 0.50 -18.62 -15.61
N LEU A 198 -0.63 -17.95 -15.80
CA LEU A 198 -1.33 -17.17 -14.76
C LEU A 198 -2.73 -17.69 -14.46
N GLU A 199 -3.21 -18.68 -15.22
CA GLU A 199 -4.45 -19.39 -14.92
C GLU A 199 -4.16 -20.55 -13.97
N GLY A 200 -5.04 -20.77 -12.99
CA GLY A 200 -4.85 -21.76 -11.94
C GLY A 200 -5.03 -21.15 -10.55
N VAL A 201 -4.56 -21.87 -9.52
CA VAL A 201 -4.73 -21.45 -8.13
C VAL A 201 -3.64 -20.46 -7.75
N TRP A 202 -4.06 -19.26 -7.37
CA TRP A 202 -3.21 -18.26 -6.71
C TRP A 202 -3.40 -18.39 -5.20
N THR A 203 -2.32 -18.21 -4.44
CA THR A 203 -2.41 -18.02 -2.99
C THR A 203 -2.17 -16.54 -2.69
N VAL A 204 -3.20 -15.86 -2.20
CA VAL A 204 -3.15 -14.45 -1.77
C VAL A 204 -3.36 -14.41 -0.26
N ASP A 205 -2.33 -14.01 0.46
CA ASP A 205 -2.18 -14.21 1.90
C ASP A 205 -2.42 -15.66 2.36
N GLU A 206 -3.59 -15.97 2.91
CA GLU A 206 -3.98 -17.32 3.31
C GLU A 206 -5.11 -17.89 2.44
N GLN A 207 -5.60 -17.10 1.48
CA GLN A 207 -6.73 -17.47 0.62
C GLN A 207 -6.24 -18.11 -0.68
N ALA A 208 -6.80 -19.27 -1.00
CA ALA A 208 -6.66 -19.87 -2.32
C ALA A 208 -7.76 -19.34 -3.25
N VAL A 209 -7.36 -18.81 -4.41
CA VAL A 209 -8.25 -18.23 -5.41
C VAL A 209 -8.00 -18.89 -6.76
N VAL A 210 -9.05 -19.42 -7.37
CA VAL A 210 -8.99 -19.94 -8.74
C VAL A 210 -9.10 -18.78 -9.72
N VAL A 211 -8.07 -18.58 -10.54
CA VAL A 211 -8.04 -17.63 -11.67
C VAL A 211 -8.21 -18.41 -12.96
N ASP A 212 -9.16 -18.00 -13.81
CA ASP A 212 -9.44 -18.65 -15.09
C ASP A 212 -9.44 -17.64 -16.27
N ALA A 213 -9.63 -18.13 -17.49
CA ALA A 213 -9.65 -17.32 -18.70
C ALA A 213 -10.76 -16.24 -18.74
N ASN A 214 -11.75 -16.30 -17.83
CA ASN A 214 -12.83 -15.35 -17.71
C ASN A 214 -12.63 -14.34 -16.56
N THR A 215 -11.49 -14.41 -15.87
CA THR A 215 -11.07 -13.48 -14.80
C THR A 215 -10.49 -12.18 -15.37
#